data_AF-A0A849R726-F1
#
_entry.id   AF-A0A849R726-F1
#
_cell.length_a   1.000
_cell.length_b   1.000
_cell.length_c   1.000
_cell.angle_alpha   90.00
_cell.angle_beta   90.00
_cell.angle_gamma   90.00
#
_symmetry.space_group_name_H-M   'P 1'
#
loop_
_entity.id
_entity.type
_entity.pdbx_description
1 polymer ?
#
loop_
_entity_poly.entity_id
_entity_poly.type
_entity_poly.pdbx_seq_one_letter_code
_entity_poly.pdbx_strand_id
1 'polypeptide(L)'
;MYNFLTKSKETTLAVNFLIILLLVLPPIGQALAMGADHQAALNLVNLSAVNRSVVKSGSWSDPTTWSGGTLPKAGENLHVPQGKTLLVDVVSDASLDTIRVDGIIKFATHNNVRIKLDTLVVTQTGTFEIGAENNRVEQTKKVEIIIAQNGVINRNWDPTNISRGIILQGKTRIYGSEKSAYHTLSIDPAAGSTQITLNSIPTGWAKGDIIAITATKFRPKKDTDALFQTEDELRRINAISGNSIILGALIDSNTLAPLAHNHIPSIKKMPVYAANLTRNVVFKSEGGNLVPVNQRGHFVVMHNPDAVIKGAGFYFFGRTNKSIPID
;
A
#
# COMPACT_ATOMS: atom_id res chain seq x y z
N MET A 1 20.49 -16.29 -69.10
CA MET A 1 21.50 -17.28 -69.51
C MET A 1 22.87 -16.76 -69.06
N TYR A 2 23.76 -17.65 -68.64
CA TYR A 2 25.17 -17.43 -68.22
C TYR A 2 25.93 -16.36 -69.06
N ASN A 3 26.97 -15.64 -68.61
CA ASN A 3 27.72 -15.62 -67.34
C ASN A 3 28.32 -14.19 -67.14
N PHE A 4 29.34 -13.83 -66.33
CA PHE A 4 30.38 -14.56 -65.57
C PHE A 4 30.71 -13.82 -64.23
N LEU A 5 31.93 -13.93 -63.71
CA LEU A 5 32.41 -13.41 -62.42
C LEU A 5 33.58 -12.43 -62.60
N THR A 6 33.71 -11.44 -61.72
CA THR A 6 35.02 -10.93 -61.25
C THR A 6 35.03 -10.81 -59.73
N LYS A 7 36.10 -11.32 -59.10
CA LYS A 7 36.33 -11.24 -57.65
C LYS A 7 36.98 -9.90 -57.30
N SER A 8 36.48 -9.22 -56.27
CA SER A 8 37.32 -8.38 -55.39
C SER A 8 37.53 -9.10 -54.05
N LYS A 9 38.71 -8.90 -53.44
CA LYS A 9 39.01 -9.38 -52.08
C LYS A 9 38.73 -8.24 -51.12
N GLU A 10 37.98 -8.49 -50.05
CA GLU A 10 38.04 -7.65 -48.86
C GLU A 10 38.50 -8.47 -47.65
N THR A 11 39.27 -7.81 -46.79
CA THR A 11 40.06 -8.44 -45.74
C THR A 11 39.58 -7.92 -44.39
N THR A 12 39.10 -8.83 -43.55
CA THR A 12 39.10 -8.79 -42.08
C THR A 12 38.81 -7.45 -41.36
N LEU A 13 37.69 -7.41 -40.61
CA LEU A 13 37.73 -6.92 -39.23
C LEU A 13 36.59 -7.52 -38.38
N ALA A 14 36.88 -8.61 -37.67
CA ALA A 14 35.96 -9.19 -36.70
C ALA A 14 36.08 -8.44 -35.36
N VAL A 15 35.15 -7.53 -35.09
CA VAL A 15 35.09 -6.80 -33.81
C VAL A 15 34.44 -7.71 -32.77
N ASN A 16 35.27 -8.41 -31.98
CA ASN A 16 34.80 -9.12 -30.79
C ASN A 16 34.36 -8.11 -29.71
N PHE A 17 33.05 -7.88 -29.60
CA PHE A 17 32.46 -7.18 -28.45
C PHE A 17 32.52 -8.07 -27.21
N LEU A 18 33.56 -7.88 -26.40
CA LEU A 18 33.62 -8.41 -25.05
C LEU A 18 32.64 -7.61 -24.17
N ILE A 19 31.43 -8.13 -23.97
CA ILE A 19 30.49 -7.56 -23.00
C ILE A 19 31.01 -7.86 -21.60
N ILE A 20 31.75 -6.89 -21.03
CA ILE A 20 32.07 -6.89 -19.62
C ILE A 20 30.78 -6.56 -18.86
N LEU A 21 30.13 -7.59 -18.33
CA LEU A 21 29.02 -7.44 -17.40
C LEU A 21 29.58 -6.89 -16.08
N LEU A 22 29.64 -5.56 -15.97
CA LEU A 22 29.92 -4.87 -14.72
C LEU A 22 28.77 -5.13 -13.73
N LEU A 23 28.93 -6.20 -12.94
CA LEU A 23 28.23 -6.37 -11.68
C LEU A 23 28.65 -5.21 -10.76
N VAL A 24 27.85 -4.14 -10.77
CA VAL A 24 27.95 -3.05 -9.79
C VAL A 24 27.48 -3.61 -8.45
N LEU A 25 28.38 -4.32 -7.78
CA LEU A 25 28.23 -4.69 -6.38
C LEU A 25 28.13 -3.38 -5.58
N PRO A 26 27.15 -3.24 -4.67
CA PRO A 26 27.09 -2.07 -3.80
C PRO A 26 28.40 -1.96 -3.01
N PRO A 27 28.94 -0.73 -2.81
CA PRO A 27 30.15 -0.55 -2.02
C PRO A 27 30.00 -1.20 -0.64
N ILE A 28 31.06 -1.83 -0.15
CA ILE A 28 31.02 -2.80 0.97
C ILE A 28 30.25 -2.26 2.20
N GLY A 29 30.36 -0.97 2.52
CA GLY A 29 29.61 -0.34 3.62
C GLY A 29 28.09 -0.36 3.44
N GLN A 30 27.57 -0.21 2.21
CA GLN A 30 26.14 -0.34 1.92
C GLN A 30 25.67 -1.79 2.08
N ALA A 31 26.46 -2.77 1.61
CA ALA A 31 26.14 -4.19 1.78
C ALA A 31 26.04 -4.60 3.27
N LEU A 32 26.96 -4.09 4.10
CA LEU A 32 26.93 -4.31 5.56
C LEU A 32 25.72 -3.67 6.24
N ALA A 33 25.38 -2.42 5.88
CA ALA A 33 24.20 -1.74 6.39
C ALA A 33 22.89 -2.47 6.01
N MET A 34 22.75 -2.84 4.73
CA MET A 34 21.60 -3.62 4.26
C MET A 34 21.45 -4.94 5.02
N GLY A 35 22.56 -5.65 5.27
CA GLY A 35 22.57 -6.88 6.07
C GLY A 35 22.09 -6.67 7.52
N ALA A 36 22.49 -5.56 8.15
CA ALA A 36 22.04 -5.21 9.50
C ALA A 36 20.53 -4.94 9.55
N ASP A 37 19.97 -4.21 8.57
CA ASP A 37 18.53 -3.93 8.48
C ASP A 37 17.71 -5.21 8.26
N HIS A 38 18.17 -6.11 7.37
CA HIS A 38 17.55 -7.41 7.18
C HIS A 38 17.53 -8.22 8.48
N GLN A 39 18.66 -8.26 9.20
CA GLN A 39 18.77 -8.99 10.47
C GLN A 39 17.91 -8.37 11.57
N ALA A 40 17.84 -7.04 11.67
CA ALA A 40 16.98 -6.35 12.63
C ALA A 40 15.50 -6.76 12.46
N ALA A 41 15.01 -6.79 11.22
CA ALA A 41 13.66 -7.23 10.93
C ALA A 41 13.43 -8.73 11.22
N LEU A 42 14.43 -9.59 10.97
CA LEU A 42 14.36 -11.01 11.33
C LEU A 42 14.37 -11.25 12.85
N ASN A 43 15.05 -10.39 13.63
CA ASN A 43 15.09 -10.49 15.08
C ASN A 43 13.72 -10.26 15.73
N LEU A 44 12.86 -9.43 15.11
CA LEU A 44 11.48 -9.23 15.56
C LEU A 44 10.63 -10.51 15.46
N VAL A 45 11.02 -11.43 14.56
CA VAL A 45 10.28 -12.65 14.22
C VAL A 45 11.14 -13.91 14.37
N ASN A 46 11.77 -14.06 15.53
CA ASN A 46 12.59 -15.23 15.82
C ASN A 46 11.74 -16.52 15.82
N LEU A 47 12.21 -17.56 15.14
CA LEU A 47 11.55 -18.86 15.05
C LEU A 47 11.34 -19.52 16.43
N SER A 48 12.19 -19.23 17.43
CA SER A 48 12.02 -19.73 18.79
C SER A 48 10.81 -19.14 19.55
N ALA A 49 10.26 -18.02 19.07
CA ALA A 49 9.10 -17.36 19.66
C ALA A 49 7.77 -17.75 18.98
N VAL A 50 7.80 -18.57 17.94
CA VAL A 50 6.62 -18.99 17.17
C VAL A 50 5.70 -19.85 18.02
N ASN A 51 4.43 -19.44 18.14
CA ASN A 51 3.40 -20.21 18.84
C ASN A 51 2.65 -21.14 17.88
N ARG A 52 2.53 -20.75 16.60
CA ARG A 52 1.73 -21.49 15.61
C ARG A 52 2.34 -21.40 14.21
N SER A 53 2.46 -22.53 13.53
CA SER A 53 3.06 -22.62 12.20
C SER A 53 2.12 -23.30 11.20
N VAL A 54 2.28 -22.97 9.92
CA VAL A 54 1.54 -23.60 8.81
C VAL A 54 2.15 -24.97 8.49
N VAL A 55 1.47 -26.04 8.88
CA VAL A 55 1.92 -27.43 8.65
C VAL A 55 1.51 -27.97 7.28
N LYS A 56 0.42 -27.45 6.71
CA LYS A 56 -0.15 -27.85 5.41
C LYS A 56 -0.51 -26.58 4.64
N SER A 57 -0.18 -26.52 3.34
CA SER A 57 -0.62 -25.39 2.50
C SER A 57 -2.14 -25.40 2.37
N GLY A 58 -2.78 -24.25 2.61
CA GLY A 58 -4.24 -24.19 2.70
C GLY A 58 -4.78 -22.84 3.17
N SER A 59 -6.09 -22.81 3.39
CA SER A 59 -6.81 -21.66 3.94
C SER A 59 -6.49 -21.41 5.40
N TRP A 60 -6.49 -20.14 5.80
CA TRP A 60 -6.44 -19.72 7.20
C TRP A 60 -7.63 -20.29 7.97
N SER A 61 -8.80 -20.36 7.35
CA SER A 61 -10.03 -20.91 7.91
C SER A 61 -10.01 -22.42 8.20
N ASP A 62 -9.10 -23.20 7.59
CA ASP A 62 -8.96 -24.65 7.79
C ASP A 62 -8.06 -24.93 9.03
N PRO A 63 -8.58 -25.52 10.12
CA PRO A 63 -7.76 -25.83 11.30
C PRO A 63 -6.61 -26.81 11.00
N THR A 64 -6.71 -27.62 9.93
CA THR A 64 -5.65 -28.56 9.50
C THR A 64 -4.48 -27.88 8.77
N THR A 65 -4.62 -26.61 8.39
CA THR A 65 -3.51 -25.76 7.93
C THR A 65 -2.48 -25.52 9.06
N TRP A 66 -2.92 -25.54 10.32
CA TRP A 66 -2.16 -25.04 11.47
C TRP A 66 -1.64 -26.14 12.40
N SER A 67 -0.44 -25.92 12.96
CA SER A 67 0.09 -26.72 14.06
C SER A 67 -0.88 -26.73 15.23
N GLY A 68 -1.18 -27.91 15.77
CA GLY A 68 -2.15 -28.07 16.86
C GLY A 68 -3.62 -28.02 16.42
N GLY A 69 -3.92 -28.13 15.13
CA GLY A 69 -5.27 -28.42 14.62
C GLY A 69 -6.33 -27.36 14.96
N THR A 70 -5.91 -26.12 15.21
CA THR A 70 -6.75 -25.02 15.72
C THR A 70 -6.35 -23.70 15.05
N LEU A 71 -7.29 -22.75 14.99
CA LEU A 71 -7.06 -21.44 14.39
C LEU A 71 -6.13 -20.55 15.26
N PRO A 72 -5.39 -19.60 14.65
CA PRO A 72 -4.66 -18.55 15.34
C PRO A 72 -5.48 -17.78 16.37
N LYS A 73 -4.86 -17.45 17.50
CA LYS A 73 -5.44 -16.67 18.61
C LYS A 73 -4.69 -15.36 18.81
N ALA A 74 -5.30 -14.41 19.52
CA ALA A 74 -4.64 -13.16 19.87
C ALA A 74 -3.38 -13.39 20.73
N GLY A 75 -2.35 -12.57 20.53
CA GLY A 75 -1.04 -12.70 21.19
C GLY A 75 -0.14 -13.80 20.62
N GLU A 76 -0.53 -14.49 19.53
CA GLU A 76 0.32 -15.52 18.93
C GLU A 76 1.26 -14.95 17.84
N ASN A 77 2.48 -15.47 17.83
CA ASN A 77 3.45 -15.33 16.74
C ASN A 77 3.25 -16.46 15.73
N LEU A 78 2.96 -16.11 14.48
CA LEU A 78 2.68 -17.04 13.40
C LEU A 78 3.88 -17.23 12.47
N HIS A 79 4.00 -18.43 11.91
CA HIS A 79 5.02 -18.76 10.91
C HIS A 79 4.42 -19.44 9.68
N VAL A 80 4.81 -18.96 8.50
CA VAL A 80 4.58 -19.64 7.21
C VAL A 80 5.93 -20.16 6.70
N PRO A 81 6.25 -21.46 6.89
CA PRO A 81 7.52 -22.04 6.48
C PRO A 81 7.77 -21.99 4.98
N GLN A 82 9.04 -22.07 4.58
CA GLN A 82 9.42 -22.26 3.17
C GLN A 82 8.70 -23.49 2.58
N GLY A 83 8.26 -23.38 1.32
CA GLY A 83 7.49 -24.43 0.64
C GLY A 83 6.02 -24.55 1.08
N LYS A 84 5.56 -23.75 2.06
CA LYS A 84 4.14 -23.66 2.45
C LYS A 84 3.49 -22.42 1.84
N THR A 85 2.20 -22.53 1.54
CA THR A 85 1.36 -21.40 1.10
C THR A 85 0.16 -21.26 2.04
N LEU A 86 0.00 -20.08 2.63
CA LEU A 86 -1.15 -19.70 3.44
C LEU A 86 -2.07 -18.80 2.62
N LEU A 87 -3.33 -19.19 2.47
CA LEU A 87 -4.39 -18.34 1.92
C LEU A 87 -5.18 -17.70 3.05
N VAL A 88 -5.05 -16.39 3.24
CA VAL A 88 -5.86 -15.59 4.17
C VAL A 88 -7.23 -15.35 3.54
N ASP A 89 -8.25 -16.03 4.05
CA ASP A 89 -9.62 -16.05 3.54
C ASP A 89 -10.68 -15.65 4.58
N VAL A 90 -10.24 -15.16 5.75
CA VAL A 90 -11.08 -14.83 6.91
C VAL A 90 -11.17 -13.33 7.20
N VAL A 91 -12.25 -12.92 7.87
CA VAL A 91 -12.27 -11.69 8.68
C VAL A 91 -11.95 -12.08 10.11
N SER A 92 -10.76 -11.71 10.59
CA SER A 92 -10.31 -11.95 11.97
C SER A 92 -9.90 -10.63 12.62
N ASP A 93 -10.53 -10.33 13.76
CA ASP A 93 -10.17 -9.20 14.63
C ASP A 93 -9.22 -9.64 15.78
N ALA A 94 -8.78 -10.91 15.80
CA ALA A 94 -7.76 -11.39 16.73
C ALA A 94 -6.44 -10.63 16.51
N SER A 95 -5.95 -9.97 17.55
CA SER A 95 -4.73 -9.17 17.50
C SER A 95 -3.51 -10.08 17.66
N LEU A 96 -2.83 -10.40 16.56
CA LEU A 96 -1.61 -11.21 16.58
C LEU A 96 -0.40 -10.36 16.99
N ASP A 97 0.63 -10.99 17.51
CA ASP A 97 1.90 -10.30 17.78
C ASP A 97 2.66 -10.17 16.46
N THR A 98 3.05 -11.30 15.86
CA THR A 98 3.80 -11.29 14.60
C THR A 98 3.32 -12.32 13.57
N ILE A 99 3.63 -12.06 12.29
CA ILE A 99 3.59 -13.06 11.23
C ILE A 99 4.93 -13.06 10.50
N ARG A 100 5.65 -14.18 10.54
CA ARG A 100 6.82 -14.48 9.71
C ARG A 100 6.42 -15.27 8.48
N VAL A 101 6.91 -14.86 7.31
CA VAL A 101 6.68 -15.57 6.04
C VAL A 101 8.02 -15.88 5.36
N ASP A 102 8.45 -17.14 5.45
CA ASP A 102 9.56 -17.70 4.66
C ASP A 102 9.06 -18.42 3.40
N GLY A 103 7.78 -18.84 3.40
CA GLY A 103 7.04 -19.36 2.25
C GLY A 103 6.19 -18.30 1.56
N ILE A 104 4.90 -18.58 1.34
CA ILE A 104 4.00 -17.67 0.62
C ILE A 104 2.77 -17.34 1.45
N ILE A 105 2.46 -16.04 1.61
CA ILE A 105 1.16 -15.57 2.11
C ILE A 105 0.37 -14.94 0.96
N LYS A 106 -0.87 -15.40 0.78
CA LYS A 106 -1.81 -14.90 -0.24
C LYS A 106 -3.10 -14.46 0.42
N PHE A 107 -3.79 -13.46 -0.15
CA PHE A 107 -5.08 -12.99 0.35
C PHE A 107 -6.18 -13.27 -0.67
N ALA A 108 -7.34 -13.76 -0.22
CA ALA A 108 -8.47 -14.07 -1.09
C ALA A 108 -9.01 -12.81 -1.79
N THR A 109 -9.23 -12.88 -3.11
CA THR A 109 -9.64 -11.74 -3.95
C THR A 109 -11.15 -11.56 -4.06
N HIS A 110 -11.92 -12.62 -3.78
CA HIS A 110 -13.38 -12.70 -3.90
C HIS A 110 -14.11 -12.68 -2.55
N ASN A 111 -13.38 -12.53 -1.43
CA ASN A 111 -13.92 -12.49 -0.08
C ASN A 111 -13.55 -11.16 0.60
N ASN A 112 -14.34 -10.76 1.59
CA ASN A 112 -13.85 -9.78 2.56
C ASN A 112 -12.84 -10.48 3.47
N VAL A 113 -11.66 -9.89 3.60
CA VAL A 113 -10.55 -10.43 4.39
C VAL A 113 -10.08 -9.35 5.35
N ARG A 114 -9.83 -9.73 6.60
CA ARG A 114 -9.20 -8.86 7.60
C ARG A 114 -8.25 -9.68 8.47
N ILE A 115 -7.05 -9.14 8.69
CA ILE A 115 -6.18 -9.55 9.80
C ILE A 115 -5.73 -8.33 10.59
N LYS A 116 -5.46 -8.53 11.87
CA LYS A 116 -4.85 -7.54 12.77
C LYS A 116 -3.60 -8.12 13.43
N LEU A 117 -2.50 -7.38 13.41
CA LEU A 117 -1.24 -7.78 14.01
C LEU A 117 -0.35 -6.59 14.36
N ASP A 118 0.65 -6.77 15.23
CA ASP A 118 1.69 -5.75 15.39
C ASP A 118 2.64 -5.73 14.17
N THR A 119 3.35 -6.83 13.89
CA THR A 119 4.41 -6.85 12.86
C THR A 119 4.28 -8.00 11.85
N LEU A 120 4.31 -7.67 10.56
CA LEU A 120 4.46 -8.64 9.46
C LEU A 120 5.88 -8.58 8.90
N VAL A 121 6.56 -9.72 8.81
CA VAL A 121 7.86 -9.83 8.11
C VAL A 121 7.79 -10.92 7.05
N VAL A 122 7.87 -10.53 5.78
CA VAL A 122 8.16 -11.45 4.68
C VAL A 122 9.66 -11.43 4.44
N THR A 123 10.31 -12.56 4.66
CA THR A 123 11.77 -12.70 4.57
C THR A 123 12.21 -12.73 3.11
N GLN A 124 13.51 -12.66 2.82
CA GLN A 124 14.03 -12.63 1.45
C GLN A 124 13.60 -13.83 0.58
N THR A 125 13.35 -15.00 1.18
CA THR A 125 12.82 -16.18 0.47
C THR A 125 11.29 -16.18 0.33
N GLY A 126 10.61 -15.34 1.09
CA GLY A 126 9.16 -15.30 1.19
C GLY A 126 8.48 -14.59 0.01
N THR A 127 7.16 -14.72 -0.08
CA THR A 127 6.34 -13.99 -1.06
C THR A 127 5.03 -13.48 -0.43
N PHE A 128 4.68 -12.24 -0.75
CA PHE A 128 3.46 -11.55 -0.32
C PHE A 128 2.56 -11.26 -1.53
N GLU A 129 1.34 -11.83 -1.56
CA GLU A 129 0.41 -11.64 -2.69
C GLU A 129 -1.00 -11.20 -2.25
N ILE A 130 -1.43 -10.03 -2.70
CA ILE A 130 -2.83 -9.58 -2.66
C ILE A 130 -3.30 -9.40 -4.10
N GLY A 131 -3.89 -10.45 -4.68
CA GLY A 131 -4.27 -10.48 -6.09
C GLY A 131 -3.09 -10.45 -7.08
N ALA A 132 -3.42 -10.40 -8.36
CA ALA A 132 -2.50 -10.35 -9.48
C ALA A 132 -3.03 -9.39 -10.57
N GLU A 133 -2.20 -9.08 -11.58
CA GLU A 133 -2.54 -8.15 -12.67
C GLU A 133 -3.87 -8.47 -13.35
N ASN A 134 -4.07 -9.76 -13.68
CA ASN A 134 -5.27 -10.30 -14.34
C ASN A 134 -6.27 -10.95 -13.35
N ASN A 135 -6.04 -10.85 -12.04
CA ASN A 135 -6.92 -11.37 -10.99
C ASN A 135 -6.81 -10.47 -9.75
N ARG A 136 -7.32 -9.24 -9.89
CA ARG A 136 -7.32 -8.20 -8.86
C ARG A 136 -8.31 -8.54 -7.75
N VAL A 137 -8.17 -7.91 -6.59
CA VAL A 137 -9.25 -7.95 -5.57
C VAL A 137 -10.51 -7.32 -6.17
N GLU A 138 -11.62 -8.06 -6.14
CA GLU A 138 -12.92 -7.63 -6.65
C GLU A 138 -13.36 -6.30 -6.04
N GLN A 139 -13.95 -5.40 -6.83
CA GLN A 139 -14.28 -4.03 -6.39
C GLN A 139 -15.24 -3.99 -5.19
N THR A 140 -16.10 -5.00 -5.04
CA THR A 140 -17.08 -5.13 -3.94
C THR A 140 -16.49 -5.80 -2.69
N LYS A 141 -15.25 -6.30 -2.76
CA LYS A 141 -14.57 -7.06 -1.70
C LYS A 141 -13.41 -6.25 -1.15
N LYS A 142 -13.13 -6.40 0.14
CA LYS A 142 -12.12 -5.62 0.86
C LYS A 142 -11.08 -6.52 1.51
N VAL A 143 -9.81 -6.21 1.30
CA VAL A 143 -8.69 -6.83 2.02
C VAL A 143 -8.11 -5.79 2.97
N GLU A 144 -8.30 -5.98 4.27
CA GLU A 144 -7.79 -5.10 5.33
C GLU A 144 -6.65 -5.75 6.10
N ILE A 145 -5.50 -5.07 6.20
CA ILE A 145 -4.42 -5.43 7.10
C ILE A 145 -4.25 -4.29 8.09
N ILE A 146 -4.53 -4.59 9.35
CA ILE A 146 -4.58 -3.62 10.44
C ILE A 146 -3.34 -3.79 11.29
N ILE A 147 -2.57 -2.71 11.42
CA ILE A 147 -1.47 -2.65 12.38
C ILE A 147 -2.04 -2.28 13.75
N ALA A 148 -1.93 -3.20 14.70
CA ALA A 148 -2.51 -3.14 16.03
C ALA A 148 -1.91 -1.99 16.86
N GLN A 149 -2.74 -1.38 17.71
CA GLN A 149 -2.31 -0.32 18.62
C GLN A 149 -1.98 -0.90 20.00
N ASN A 150 -0.77 -1.45 20.14
CA ASN A 150 -0.28 -2.05 21.40
C ASN A 150 0.47 -1.05 22.30
N GLY A 151 0.20 0.27 22.19
CA GLY A 151 0.81 1.30 23.04
C GLY A 151 2.25 1.65 22.65
N VAL A 152 3.11 1.95 23.62
CA VAL A 152 4.52 2.31 23.37
C VAL A 152 5.32 1.11 22.84
N ILE A 153 6.25 1.34 21.91
CA ILE A 153 7.13 0.29 21.36
C ILE A 153 8.01 -0.28 22.48
N ASN A 154 8.04 -1.61 22.61
CA ASN A 154 9.01 -2.28 23.48
C ASN A 154 10.41 -2.20 22.84
N ARG A 155 11.24 -1.25 23.28
CA ARG A 155 12.60 -1.01 22.78
C ARG A 155 13.60 -2.14 23.08
N ASN A 156 13.30 -3.06 24.00
CA ASN A 156 14.12 -4.24 24.25
C ASN A 156 13.87 -5.33 23.20
N TRP A 157 12.65 -5.42 22.67
CA TRP A 157 12.29 -6.29 21.55
C TRP A 157 12.65 -5.65 20.19
N ASP A 158 12.44 -4.35 20.06
CA ASP A 158 12.75 -3.56 18.86
C ASP A 158 13.73 -2.39 19.18
N PRO A 159 15.05 -2.65 19.21
CA PRO A 159 16.07 -1.62 19.38
C PRO A 159 16.18 -0.64 18.20
N THR A 160 15.54 -0.93 17.06
CA THR A 160 15.66 -0.16 15.81
C THR A 160 14.42 0.66 15.42
N ASN A 161 13.30 0.54 16.15
CA ASN A 161 12.01 1.19 15.85
C ASN A 161 11.36 0.74 14.52
N ILE A 162 11.59 -0.52 14.11
CA ILE A 162 11.05 -1.11 12.88
C ILE A 162 9.94 -2.14 13.12
N SER A 163 9.55 -2.43 14.36
CA SER A 163 8.32 -3.19 14.66
C SER A 163 7.09 -2.32 14.46
N ARG A 164 5.90 -2.89 14.59
CA ARG A 164 4.62 -2.27 14.26
C ARG A 164 4.56 -1.80 12.81
N GLY A 165 4.57 -2.75 11.89
CA GLY A 165 4.58 -2.48 10.46
C GLY A 165 4.59 -3.72 9.59
N ILE A 166 4.68 -3.49 8.28
CA ILE A 166 4.75 -4.53 7.25
C ILE A 166 6.10 -4.38 6.56
N ILE A 167 6.97 -5.37 6.78
CA ILE A 167 8.35 -5.40 6.29
C ILE A 167 8.45 -6.48 5.22
N LEU A 168 8.66 -6.07 3.97
CA LEU A 168 8.64 -6.94 2.80
C LEU A 168 10.04 -7.02 2.19
N GLN A 169 10.82 -8.01 2.61
CA GLN A 169 12.15 -8.32 2.07
C GLN A 169 12.08 -9.25 0.85
N GLY A 170 11.02 -10.06 0.78
CA GLY A 170 10.75 -10.98 -0.33
C GLY A 170 9.75 -10.42 -1.35
N LYS A 171 9.55 -11.19 -2.43
CA LYS A 171 8.72 -10.84 -3.59
C LYS A 171 7.35 -10.32 -3.18
N THR A 172 6.94 -9.19 -3.75
CA THR A 172 5.69 -8.50 -3.38
C THR A 172 4.81 -8.24 -4.58
N ARG A 173 3.53 -8.62 -4.49
CA ARG A 173 2.49 -8.32 -5.49
C ARG A 173 1.22 -7.86 -4.79
N ILE A 174 0.80 -6.63 -5.07
CA ILE A 174 -0.42 -6.04 -4.50
C ILE A 174 -1.21 -5.41 -5.65
N TYR A 175 -2.40 -5.95 -5.91
CA TYR A 175 -3.31 -5.53 -6.97
C TYR A 175 -4.74 -5.40 -6.42
N GLY A 176 -5.04 -4.21 -5.90
CA GLY A 176 -6.42 -3.81 -5.64
C GLY A 176 -7.21 -3.60 -6.94
N SER A 177 -8.51 -3.36 -6.79
CA SER A 177 -9.40 -3.06 -7.90
C SER A 177 -8.89 -1.89 -8.74
N GLU A 178 -9.11 -1.97 -10.04
CA GLU A 178 -8.70 -0.89 -10.93
C GLU A 178 -9.53 0.37 -10.67
N LYS A 179 -8.84 1.49 -10.44
CA LYS A 179 -9.47 2.78 -10.15
C LYS A 179 -8.62 3.92 -10.66
N SER A 180 -9.24 4.83 -11.41
CA SER A 180 -8.64 6.10 -11.81
C SER A 180 -8.31 6.94 -10.57
N ALA A 181 -7.07 7.40 -10.43
CA ALA A 181 -6.59 8.02 -9.20
C ALA A 181 -7.19 9.43 -8.96
N TYR A 182 -7.31 10.21 -10.03
CA TYR A 182 -7.86 11.56 -10.03
C TYR A 182 -8.42 11.92 -11.40
N HIS A 183 -9.23 12.97 -11.45
CA HIS A 183 -9.70 13.64 -12.66
C HIS A 183 -9.59 15.15 -12.50
N THR A 184 -9.48 15.88 -13.60
CA THR A 184 -9.70 17.33 -13.62
C THR A 184 -11.19 17.63 -13.79
N LEU A 185 -11.65 18.76 -13.26
CA LEU A 185 -13.02 19.22 -13.41
C LEU A 185 -13.21 19.96 -14.74
N SER A 186 -14.38 19.79 -15.36
CA SER A 186 -14.77 20.50 -16.59
C SER A 186 -15.40 21.87 -16.32
N ILE A 187 -15.87 22.09 -15.09
CA ILE A 187 -16.45 23.33 -14.59
C ILE A 187 -15.87 23.55 -13.19
N ASP A 188 -15.34 24.75 -12.92
CA ASP A 188 -14.87 25.17 -11.60
C ASP A 188 -16.06 25.28 -10.64
N PRO A 189 -16.15 24.48 -9.56
CA PRO A 189 -17.34 24.42 -8.73
C PRO A 189 -17.32 25.54 -7.67
N ALA A 190 -18.49 26.12 -7.45
CA ALA A 190 -18.70 27.17 -6.47
C ALA A 190 -19.06 26.60 -5.09
N ALA A 191 -18.91 27.43 -4.05
CA ALA A 191 -19.51 27.16 -2.76
C ALA A 191 -21.04 27.02 -2.93
N GLY A 192 -21.63 26.04 -2.25
CA GLY A 192 -23.03 25.64 -2.43
C GLY A 192 -23.25 24.53 -3.47
N SER A 193 -22.30 24.24 -4.37
CA SER A 193 -22.45 23.16 -5.34
C SER A 193 -22.50 21.78 -4.65
N THR A 194 -23.56 21.01 -4.92
CA THR A 194 -23.73 19.61 -4.48
C THR A 194 -23.28 18.59 -5.54
N GLN A 195 -22.70 19.06 -6.64
CA GLN A 195 -22.30 18.27 -7.80
C GLN A 195 -21.00 18.82 -8.37
N ILE A 196 -20.15 17.94 -8.88
CA ILE A 196 -19.00 18.28 -9.72
C ILE A 196 -19.05 17.50 -11.04
N THR A 197 -18.51 18.07 -12.11
CA THR A 197 -18.42 17.43 -13.42
C THR A 197 -16.95 17.24 -13.77
N LEU A 198 -16.56 16.00 -14.05
CA LEU A 198 -15.21 15.61 -14.42
C LEU A 198 -14.99 15.76 -15.94
N ASN A 199 -13.75 15.93 -16.40
CA ASN A 199 -13.43 15.97 -17.83
C ASN A 199 -13.53 14.60 -18.53
N SER A 200 -13.61 13.50 -17.78
CA SER A 200 -13.87 12.16 -18.33
C SER A 200 -14.63 11.28 -17.35
N ILE A 201 -15.17 10.15 -17.82
CA ILE A 201 -15.90 9.18 -16.99
C ILE A 201 -14.87 8.44 -16.10
N PRO A 202 -15.07 8.37 -14.77
CA PRO A 202 -14.06 7.82 -13.89
C PRO A 202 -14.11 6.29 -13.80
N THR A 203 -13.03 5.62 -14.20
CA THR A 203 -12.87 4.17 -13.99
C THR A 203 -12.87 3.82 -12.51
N GLY A 204 -13.74 2.88 -12.10
CA GLY A 204 -13.74 2.24 -10.79
C GLY A 204 -14.25 3.09 -9.61
N TRP A 205 -14.70 4.33 -9.84
CA TRP A 205 -15.31 5.13 -8.76
C TRP A 205 -16.70 4.59 -8.42
N ALA A 206 -17.10 4.65 -7.15
CA ALA A 206 -18.37 4.12 -6.67
C ALA A 206 -19.01 5.01 -5.59
N LYS A 207 -20.33 4.85 -5.39
CA LYS A 207 -21.04 5.42 -4.22
C LYS A 207 -20.34 4.99 -2.93
N GLY A 208 -20.12 5.95 -2.04
CA GLY A 208 -19.42 5.74 -0.78
C GLY A 208 -17.89 5.91 -0.83
N ASP A 209 -17.28 6.06 -2.01
CA ASP A 209 -15.89 6.50 -2.10
C ASP A 209 -15.71 7.90 -1.50
N ILE A 210 -14.60 8.11 -0.79
CA ILE A 210 -14.12 9.43 -0.41
C ILE A 210 -13.27 10.00 -1.55
N ILE A 211 -13.57 11.25 -1.93
CA ILE A 211 -12.81 12.08 -2.86
C ILE A 211 -12.32 13.35 -2.15
N ALA A 212 -11.21 13.93 -2.62
CA ALA A 212 -10.73 15.25 -2.26
C ALA A 212 -10.85 16.19 -3.46
N ILE A 213 -11.50 17.34 -3.29
CA ILE A 213 -11.53 18.44 -4.25
C ILE A 213 -10.44 19.44 -3.85
N THR A 214 -9.50 19.72 -4.75
CA THR A 214 -8.30 20.52 -4.45
C THR A 214 -8.62 22.00 -4.23
N ALA A 215 -8.02 22.60 -3.21
CA ALA A 215 -8.05 24.03 -2.96
C ALA A 215 -7.52 24.84 -4.15
N THR A 216 -8.12 26.01 -4.40
CA THR A 216 -7.57 27.02 -5.34
C THR A 216 -7.02 28.25 -4.64
N LYS A 217 -7.06 28.26 -3.30
CA LYS A 217 -6.60 29.36 -2.44
C LYS A 217 -5.78 28.80 -1.27
N PHE A 218 -4.70 29.50 -0.96
CA PHE A 218 -3.86 29.29 0.21
C PHE A 218 -3.99 30.53 1.09
N ARG A 219 -4.37 30.36 2.35
CA ARG A 219 -4.44 31.46 3.32
C ARG A 219 -3.29 31.33 4.32
N PRO A 220 -2.56 32.41 4.68
CA PRO A 220 -1.65 32.36 5.81
C PRO A 220 -2.45 32.02 7.06
N LYS A 221 -2.03 30.98 7.80
CA LYS A 221 -2.73 30.59 9.02
C LYS A 221 -2.08 31.31 10.20
N LYS A 222 -2.84 32.16 10.88
CA LYS A 222 -2.41 32.70 12.18
C LYS A 222 -2.48 31.58 13.23
N ASP A 223 -1.57 31.65 14.20
CA ASP A 223 -1.60 30.92 15.47
C ASP A 223 -1.44 29.38 15.42
N THR A 224 -0.82 28.81 14.38
CA THR A 224 -0.32 27.40 14.41
C THR A 224 0.92 27.18 13.54
N ASP A 225 1.70 26.12 13.80
CA ASP A 225 2.90 25.71 13.04
C ASP A 225 2.69 25.44 11.53
N ALA A 226 1.45 25.38 11.06
CA ALA A 226 1.14 25.23 9.64
C ALA A 226 1.23 26.58 8.91
N LEU A 227 2.22 26.74 8.02
CA LEU A 227 2.45 27.98 7.26
C LEU A 227 1.22 28.47 6.46
N PHE A 228 0.36 27.55 6.02
CA PHE A 228 -0.85 27.85 5.26
C PHE A 228 -2.03 26.97 5.68
N GLN A 229 -3.23 27.52 5.59
CA GLN A 229 -4.49 26.77 5.53
C GLN A 229 -4.92 26.63 4.07
N THR A 230 -5.29 25.42 3.68
CA THR A 230 -5.89 25.12 2.37
C THR A 230 -7.41 24.98 2.50
N GLU A 231 -8.11 25.31 1.41
CA GLU A 231 -9.56 25.11 1.25
C GLU A 231 -9.85 23.77 0.55
N ASP A 232 -9.10 22.71 0.89
CA ASP A 232 -9.30 21.37 0.33
C ASP A 232 -10.54 20.71 0.94
N GLU A 233 -11.39 20.13 0.09
CA GLU A 233 -12.68 19.61 0.55
C GLU A 233 -12.79 18.10 0.33
N LEU A 234 -12.87 17.35 1.44
CA LEU A 234 -13.22 15.94 1.40
C LEU A 234 -14.74 15.78 1.25
N ARG A 235 -15.17 14.92 0.32
CA ARG A 235 -16.57 14.54 0.13
C ARG A 235 -16.70 13.04 -0.09
N ARG A 236 -17.87 12.48 0.25
CA ARG A 236 -18.24 11.11 -0.09
C ARG A 236 -19.02 11.14 -1.39
N ILE A 237 -18.88 10.16 -2.27
CA ILE A 237 -19.71 10.06 -3.46
C ILE A 237 -21.11 9.59 -3.04
N ASN A 238 -22.13 10.40 -3.31
CA ASN A 238 -23.54 10.05 -3.13
C ASN A 238 -24.04 9.22 -4.32
N ALA A 239 -23.75 9.68 -5.54
CA ALA A 239 -24.12 9.03 -6.80
C ALA A 239 -23.16 9.44 -7.93
N ILE A 240 -23.14 8.65 -8.99
CA ILE A 240 -22.36 8.88 -10.22
C ILE A 240 -23.30 8.73 -11.41
N SER A 241 -23.24 9.65 -12.37
CA SER A 241 -23.89 9.55 -13.67
C SER A 241 -22.92 10.04 -14.74
N GLY A 242 -22.35 9.11 -15.52
CA GLY A 242 -21.26 9.42 -16.45
C GLY A 242 -20.07 10.07 -15.74
N ASN A 243 -19.73 11.29 -16.17
CA ASN A 243 -18.69 12.13 -15.57
C ASN A 243 -19.21 13.08 -14.46
N SER A 244 -20.50 13.06 -14.14
CA SER A 244 -21.10 13.86 -13.07
C SER A 244 -21.10 13.10 -11.75
N ILE A 245 -20.58 13.72 -10.69
CA ILE A 245 -20.48 13.17 -9.33
C ILE A 245 -21.34 14.00 -8.39
N ILE A 246 -22.28 13.35 -7.70
CA ILE A 246 -23.09 13.98 -6.64
C ILE A 246 -22.35 13.85 -5.31
N LEU A 247 -22.22 14.96 -4.58
CA LEU A 247 -21.47 15.09 -3.35
C LEU A 247 -22.34 14.79 -2.12
N GLY A 248 -21.89 13.84 -1.31
CA GLY A 248 -22.47 13.45 -0.03
C GLY A 248 -21.55 13.70 1.16
N ALA A 249 -22.14 13.68 2.36
CA ALA A 249 -21.43 13.91 3.61
C ALA A 249 -20.47 12.76 3.95
N LEU A 250 -19.37 13.05 4.64
CA LEU A 250 -18.36 12.05 5.00
C LEU A 250 -18.90 10.98 5.97
N ILE A 251 -19.82 11.38 6.86
CA ILE A 251 -20.49 10.53 7.85
C ILE A 251 -21.56 9.62 7.23
N ASP A 252 -22.22 10.08 6.16
CA ASP A 252 -23.26 9.35 5.43
C ASP A 252 -23.28 9.81 3.96
N SER A 253 -23.03 8.88 3.04
CA SER A 253 -23.09 9.17 1.60
C SER A 253 -24.50 9.48 1.09
N ASN A 254 -25.58 9.17 1.82
CA ASN A 254 -26.95 9.43 1.36
C ASN A 254 -27.37 10.89 1.56
N THR A 255 -26.86 11.54 2.61
CA THR A 255 -27.02 12.97 2.87
C THR A 255 -26.16 13.79 1.91
N LEU A 256 -26.77 14.70 1.13
CA LEU A 256 -26.03 15.62 0.27
C LEU A 256 -25.18 16.60 1.08
N ALA A 257 -23.99 16.93 0.58
CA ALA A 257 -23.08 17.88 1.22
C ALA A 257 -22.52 18.90 0.22
N PRO A 258 -23.10 20.12 0.14
CA PRO A 258 -22.60 21.17 -0.75
C PRO A 258 -21.16 21.56 -0.38
N LEU A 259 -20.38 22.03 -1.35
CA LEU A 259 -19.05 22.61 -1.11
C LEU A 259 -19.15 23.86 -0.22
N ALA A 260 -18.22 24.00 0.72
CA ALA A 260 -18.08 25.18 1.57
C ALA A 260 -17.26 26.28 0.88
N HIS A 261 -16.42 25.93 -0.09
CA HIS A 261 -15.46 26.83 -0.73
C HIS A 261 -15.67 26.98 -2.24
N ASN A 262 -15.22 28.11 -2.78
CA ASN A 262 -15.15 28.35 -4.22
C ASN A 262 -13.84 27.79 -4.75
N HIS A 263 -13.88 26.67 -5.47
CA HIS A 263 -12.72 26.10 -6.14
C HIS A 263 -12.54 26.76 -7.51
N ILE A 264 -12.37 28.08 -7.50
CA ILE A 264 -12.14 28.89 -8.72
C ILE A 264 -10.65 29.30 -8.72
N PRO A 265 -9.83 28.86 -9.70
CA PRO A 265 -8.42 29.22 -9.82
C PRO A 265 -8.23 30.71 -10.09
N SER A 266 -7.25 31.33 -9.43
CA SER A 266 -6.81 32.70 -9.74
C SER A 266 -6.02 32.80 -11.05
N ILE A 267 -5.40 31.69 -11.47
CA ILE A 267 -4.63 31.58 -12.71
C ILE A 267 -5.52 30.94 -13.79
N LYS A 268 -5.79 31.67 -14.87
CA LYS A 268 -6.52 31.14 -16.04
C LYS A 268 -5.83 29.85 -16.54
N LYS A 269 -6.63 28.80 -16.77
CA LYS A 269 -6.23 27.46 -17.24
C LYS A 269 -5.52 26.54 -16.23
N MET A 270 -5.44 26.89 -14.94
CA MET A 270 -5.07 25.89 -13.92
C MET A 270 -6.29 25.00 -13.63
N PRO A 271 -6.26 23.68 -13.87
CA PRO A 271 -7.43 22.83 -13.61
C PRO A 271 -7.59 22.54 -12.12
N VAL A 272 -8.84 22.47 -11.65
CA VAL A 272 -9.20 21.88 -10.35
C VAL A 272 -9.18 20.36 -10.47
N TYR A 273 -8.72 19.66 -9.45
CA TYR A 273 -8.67 18.19 -9.41
C TYR A 273 -9.66 17.63 -8.39
N ALA A 274 -10.26 16.49 -8.72
CA ALA A 274 -10.91 15.59 -7.79
C ALA A 274 -10.10 14.27 -7.71
N ALA A 275 -9.50 13.98 -6.56
CA ALA A 275 -8.71 12.78 -6.31
C ALA A 275 -9.49 11.76 -5.48
N ASN A 276 -9.55 10.50 -5.92
CA ASN A 276 -10.24 9.44 -5.17
C ASN A 276 -9.30 8.78 -4.18
N LEU A 277 -9.65 8.85 -2.90
CA LEU A 277 -8.84 8.39 -1.78
C LEU A 277 -9.20 6.97 -1.30
N THR A 278 -10.15 6.29 -1.96
CA THR A 278 -10.70 5.01 -1.50
C THR A 278 -10.18 3.84 -2.32
N ARG A 279 -9.58 2.86 -1.64
CA ARG A 279 -9.05 1.62 -2.23
C ARG A 279 -9.61 0.42 -1.46
N ASN A 280 -9.73 -0.73 -2.14
CA ASN A 280 -10.29 -1.94 -1.55
C ASN A 280 -9.23 -2.84 -0.88
N VAL A 281 -7.96 -2.69 -1.25
CA VAL A 281 -6.81 -3.15 -0.46
C VAL A 281 -6.39 -2.02 0.48
N VAL A 282 -6.44 -2.28 1.78
CA VAL A 282 -6.34 -1.27 2.84
C VAL A 282 -5.30 -1.69 3.88
N PHE A 283 -4.26 -0.89 4.01
CA PHE A 283 -3.30 -0.93 5.11
C PHE A 283 -3.62 0.23 6.06
N LYS A 284 -3.86 -0.03 7.34
CA LYS A 284 -4.22 1.03 8.30
C LYS A 284 -3.71 0.78 9.71
N SER A 285 -3.36 1.85 10.42
CA SER A 285 -3.14 1.79 11.87
C SER A 285 -4.50 1.71 12.57
N GLU A 286 -4.63 0.82 13.55
CA GLU A 286 -5.72 0.86 14.52
C GLU A 286 -5.74 2.22 15.25
N GLY A 287 -6.91 2.73 15.64
CA GLY A 287 -7.07 4.06 16.25
C GLY A 287 -6.79 5.28 15.34
N GLY A 288 -6.17 5.09 14.18
CA GLY A 288 -6.04 6.10 13.13
C GLY A 288 -5.29 7.38 13.56
N ASN A 289 -5.92 8.54 13.36
CA ASN A 289 -5.32 9.84 13.70
C ASN A 289 -5.17 10.09 15.21
N LEU A 290 -5.92 9.37 16.05
CA LEU A 290 -5.83 9.46 17.52
C LEU A 290 -4.57 8.79 18.07
N VAL A 291 -3.90 7.94 17.29
CA VAL A 291 -2.64 7.30 17.70
C VAL A 291 -1.47 8.28 17.57
N PRO A 292 -0.60 8.41 18.60
CA PRO A 292 0.64 9.18 18.52
C PRO A 292 1.49 8.76 17.32
N VAL A 293 2.10 9.73 16.62
CA VAL A 293 2.76 9.47 15.34
C VAL A 293 3.81 8.36 15.43
N ASN A 294 4.65 8.36 16.47
CA ASN A 294 5.65 7.31 16.72
C ASN A 294 5.06 5.90 16.96
N GLN A 295 3.79 5.79 17.37
CA GLN A 295 3.10 4.53 17.64
C GLN A 295 2.29 3.99 16.44
N ARG A 296 2.29 4.69 15.30
CA ARG A 296 1.57 4.26 14.09
C ARG A 296 2.30 3.15 13.34
N GLY A 297 1.52 2.42 12.55
CA GLY A 297 2.01 1.45 11.58
C GLY A 297 2.83 2.09 10.47
N HIS A 298 3.64 1.27 9.80
CA HIS A 298 4.42 1.66 8.63
C HIS A 298 4.52 0.51 7.63
N PHE A 299 5.00 0.82 6.42
CA PHE A 299 5.17 -0.14 5.33
C PHE A 299 6.56 0.03 4.73
N VAL A 300 7.36 -1.04 4.67
CA VAL A 300 8.70 -1.04 4.06
C VAL A 300 8.78 -2.14 3.02
N VAL A 301 9.10 -1.77 1.78
CA VAL A 301 9.69 -2.72 0.82
C VAL A 301 11.20 -2.66 1.05
N MET A 302 11.74 -3.65 1.75
CA MET A 302 13.09 -3.61 2.31
C MET A 302 14.07 -4.28 1.34
N HIS A 303 14.83 -3.46 0.62
CA HIS A 303 15.88 -3.88 -0.33
C HIS A 303 15.41 -4.85 -1.43
N ASN A 304 14.10 -4.88 -1.71
CA ASN A 304 13.51 -5.75 -2.72
C ASN A 304 13.09 -4.94 -3.97
N PRO A 305 13.77 -5.12 -5.12
CA PRO A 305 13.32 -4.54 -6.39
C PRO A 305 12.12 -5.28 -7.00
N ASP A 306 11.83 -6.53 -6.59
CA ASP A 306 10.71 -7.32 -7.07
C ASP A 306 9.40 -7.04 -6.30
N ALA A 307 8.94 -5.80 -6.38
CA ALA A 307 7.73 -5.31 -5.73
C ALA A 307 6.81 -4.57 -6.70
N VAL A 308 5.53 -4.96 -6.75
CA VAL A 308 4.48 -4.24 -7.50
C VAL A 308 3.32 -3.91 -6.58
N ILE A 309 2.94 -2.63 -6.53
CA ILE A 309 1.84 -2.12 -5.70
C ILE A 309 0.93 -1.25 -6.58
N LYS A 310 -0.26 -1.76 -6.91
CA LYS A 310 -1.28 -1.06 -7.71
C LYS A 310 -2.62 -1.12 -6.96
N GLY A 311 -3.29 0.01 -6.78
CA GLY A 311 -4.65 0.06 -6.23
C GLY A 311 -4.78 -0.20 -4.71
N ALA A 312 -3.72 -0.05 -3.93
CA ALA A 312 -3.76 -0.11 -2.46
C ALA A 312 -3.81 1.29 -1.81
N GLY A 313 -4.43 1.37 -0.63
CA GLY A 313 -4.48 2.58 0.19
C GLY A 313 -3.80 2.38 1.54
N PHE A 314 -3.07 3.41 2.00
CA PHE A 314 -2.31 3.42 3.25
C PHE A 314 -2.83 4.55 4.13
N TYR A 315 -3.40 4.22 5.30
CA TYR A 315 -4.16 5.16 6.11
C TYR A 315 -3.58 5.25 7.52
N PHE A 316 -3.27 6.48 7.95
CA PHE A 316 -2.65 6.76 9.25
C PHE A 316 -1.34 6.00 9.48
N PHE A 317 -0.56 5.79 8.41
CA PHE A 317 0.78 5.24 8.44
C PHE A 317 1.82 6.37 8.57
N GLY A 318 3.03 6.00 9.01
CA GLY A 318 4.18 6.90 9.11
C GLY A 318 4.47 7.33 10.55
N ARG A 319 5.76 7.27 10.93
CA ARG A 319 6.25 7.42 12.31
C ARG A 319 7.08 8.69 12.57
N THR A 320 7.26 9.55 11.57
CA THR A 320 7.94 10.84 11.71
C THR A 320 6.96 11.97 11.50
N ASN A 321 7.06 13.04 12.31
CA ASN A 321 6.32 14.28 12.04
C ASN A 321 7.20 15.22 11.20
N LYS A 322 6.86 15.41 9.93
CA LYS A 322 7.64 16.26 9.01
C LYS A 322 7.44 17.77 9.23
N SER A 323 6.55 18.19 10.14
CA SER A 323 6.50 19.59 10.60
C SER A 323 7.55 19.92 11.67
N ILE A 324 8.22 18.91 12.22
CA ILE A 324 9.29 19.07 13.20
C ILE A 324 10.61 18.74 12.48
N PRO A 325 11.60 19.65 12.48
CA PRO A 325 12.95 19.32 12.00
C PRO A 325 13.49 18.09 12.74
N ILE A 326 14.11 17.17 12.00
CA ILE A 326 14.91 16.11 12.60
C ILE A 326 16.30 16.70 12.82
N ASP A 327 16.81 16.53 14.03
CA ASP A 327 18.13 16.96 14.50
C ASP A 327 19.29 16.12 13.93
#